data_AF-A0A925FPL5-F1
#
_entry.id   AF-A0A925FPL5-F1
#
_cell.length_a   1.000
_cell.length_b   1.000
_cell.length_c   1.000
_cell.angle_alpha   90.00
_cell.angle_beta   90.00
_cell.angle_gamma   90.00
#
_symmetry.space_group_name_H-M   'P 1'
#
loop_
_entity.id
_entity.type
_entity.pdbx_description
1 polymer ?
#
loop_
_entity_poly.entity_id
_entity_poly.type
_entity_poly.pdbx_seq_one_letter_code
_entity_poly.pdbx_strand_id
1 'polypeptide(L)' 'MVAAVTWLERVPPEAGDVRVRRVTAEGALGSARTLATTAASRPAGFPKLVRHGANLLAAWTVPGDTMRVRLTSLPMSALK' A
#
# COMPACT_ATOMS: atom_id res chain seq x y z
N MET A 1 0.22 -1.52 -20.78
CA MET A 1 0.34 -2.38 -19.58
C MET A 1 -0.24 -1.66 -18.37
N VAL A 2 -0.87 -2.37 -17.44
CA VAL A 2 -1.44 -1.79 -16.21
C VAL A 2 -0.47 -1.98 -15.05
N ALA A 3 -0.37 -1.00 -14.15
CA ALA A 3 0.41 -1.09 -12.93
C ALA A 3 -0.48 -1.07 -11.68
N ALA A 4 -0.01 -1.68 -10.60
CA ALA A 4 -0.52 -1.45 -9.26
C ALA A 4 0.57 -0.71 -8.47
N VAL A 5 0.20 0.40 -7.83
CA VAL A 5 1.13 1.27 -7.11
C VAL A 5 0.74 1.29 -5.65
N THR A 6 1.71 1.11 -4.76
CA THR A 6 1.53 1.27 -3.31
C THR A 6 2.38 2.41 -2.77
N TRP A 7 1.86 3.12 -1.78
CA TRP A 7 2.56 4.22 -1.11
C TRP A 7 2.12 4.34 0.34
N LEU A 8 2.93 5.04 1.13
CA LEU A 8 2.53 5.53 2.44
C LEU A 8 2.02 6.97 2.26
N GLU A 9 0.74 7.19 2.50
CA GLU A 9 0.11 8.51 2.48
C GLU A 9 0.12 9.10 3.88
N ARG A 10 0.66 10.31 4.04
CA ARG A 10 0.54 11.03 5.30
C ARG A 10 -0.90 11.53 5.43
N VAL A 11 -1.55 11.15 6.52
CA VAL A 11 -2.89 11.58 6.89
C VAL A 11 -2.77 12.44 8.15
N PRO A 12 -3.06 13.75 8.06
CA PRO A 12 -2.97 14.63 9.22
C PRO A 12 -3.85 14.14 10.40
N PRO A 13 -3.45 14.40 11.65
CA PRO A 13 -2.24 15.11 12.05
C PRO A 13 -0.96 14.26 11.98
N GLU A 14 -1.02 12.98 12.36
CA GLU A 14 0.19 12.12 12.51
C GLU A 14 0.06 10.69 11.95
N ALA A 15 -1.11 10.36 11.38
CA ALA A 15 -1.37 9.03 10.84
C ALA A 15 -0.73 8.86 9.45
N GLY A 16 -0.46 7.61 9.09
CA GLY A 16 -0.03 7.21 7.76
C GLY A 16 -0.90 6.08 7.24
N ASP A 17 -1.43 6.20 6.03
CA ASP A 17 -2.16 5.13 5.37
C ASP A 17 -1.26 4.40 4.39
N VAL A 18 -1.18 3.08 4.51
CA VAL A 18 -0.63 2.24 3.46
C VAL A 18 -1.73 2.06 2.41
N ARG A 19 -1.51 2.63 1.23
CA ARG A 19 -2.50 2.63 0.15
C ARG A 19 -2.02 1.90 -1.07
N VAL A 20 -2.98 1.52 -1.91
CA VAL A 20 -2.76 0.91 -3.21
C VAL A 20 -3.76 1.46 -4.22
N ARG A 21 -3.37 1.59 -5.49
CA ARG A 21 -4.28 1.91 -6.60
C ARG A 21 -3.84 1.24 -7.89
N ARG A 22 -4.77 1.11 -8.83
CA ARG A 22 -4.50 0.77 -10.23
C ARG A 22 -4.08 2.02 -10.99
N VAL A 23 -3.15 1.85 -11.94
CA VAL A 23 -2.78 2.87 -12.93
C VAL A 23 -2.84 2.22 -14.31
N THR A 24 -3.62 2.78 -15.24
CA THR A 24 -3.74 2.25 -16.60
C THR A 24 -2.48 2.54 -17.42
N ALA A 25 -2.39 1.95 -18.62
CA ALA A 25 -1.24 2.18 -19.50
C ALA A 25 -1.15 3.63 -19.97
N GLU A 26 -2.30 4.29 -20.05
CA GLU A 26 -2.51 5.69 -20.43
C GLU A 26 -2.31 6.64 -19.23
N GLY A 27 -1.96 6.10 -18.06
CA GLY A 27 -1.72 6.88 -16.83
C GLY A 27 -2.98 7.23 -16.05
N ALA A 28 -4.16 6.72 -16.43
CA ALA A 28 -5.38 6.99 -15.69
C ALA A 28 -5.32 6.35 -14.29
N LEU A 29 -5.67 7.13 -13.27
CA LEU A 29 -5.60 6.71 -11.87
C LEU A 29 -6.93 6.08 -11.44
N GLY A 30 -6.85 4.81 -11.04
CA GLY A 30 -7.92 4.12 -10.35
C GLY A 30 -8.15 4.65 -8.93
N SER A 31 -9.25 4.22 -8.30
CA SER A 31 -9.55 4.62 -6.91
C SER A 31 -8.48 4.09 -5.95
N ALA A 32 -8.02 4.96 -5.05
CA ALA A 32 -7.12 4.56 -3.98
C ALA A 32 -7.87 3.70 -2.94
N ARG A 33 -7.24 2.62 -2.50
CA ARG A 33 -7.72 1.76 -1.41
C ARG A 33 -6.72 1.79 -0.26
N THR A 34 -7.21 1.99 0.95
CA THR A 34 -6.39 1.84 2.18
C THR A 34 -6.29 0.37 2.56
N LEU A 35 -5.07 -0.11 2.75
CA LEU A 35 -4.77 -1.47 3.20
C LEU A 35 -4.61 -1.54 4.71
N ALA A 36 -4.05 -0.48 5.30
CA ALA A 36 -3.89 -0.32 6.75
C ALA A 36 -3.56 1.13 7.10
N THR A 37 -3.75 1.47 8.38
CA THR A 37 -3.24 2.70 9.00
C THR A 37 -2.05 2.34 9.90
N THR A 38 -1.05 3.21 9.92
CA THR A 38 0.21 3.13 10.68
C THR A 38 0.69 4.54 11.05
N ALA A 39 1.90 4.68 11.59
CA ALA A 39 2.51 5.98 11.87
C ALA A 39 3.15 6.57 10.60
N ALA A 40 2.94 7.85 10.30
CA ALA A 40 3.60 8.54 9.19
C ALA A 40 5.02 9.03 9.54
N SER A 41 5.86 8.11 10.04
CA SER A 41 7.21 8.38 10.51
C SER A 41 8.27 7.76 9.59
N ARG A 42 9.51 8.28 9.64
CA ARG A 42 10.63 7.76 8.82
C ARG A 42 10.83 6.23 8.97
N PRO A 43 10.72 5.63 10.17
CA PRO A 43 10.87 4.17 10.31
C PRO A 43 9.81 3.33 9.58
N ALA A 44 8.64 3.88 9.24
CA ALA A 44 7.62 3.15 8.50
C ALA A 44 8.07 2.81 7.06
N GLY A 45 9.03 3.57 6.51
CA GLY A 45 9.58 3.36 5.19
C GLY A 45 8.54 3.43 4.07
N PHE A 46 8.74 2.63 3.03
CA PHE A 46 7.83 2.53 1.88
C PHE A 46 7.30 1.10 1.75
N PRO A 47 5.98 0.92 1.55
CA PRO A 47 5.42 -0.40 1.34
C PRO A 47 5.98 -1.07 0.09
N LYS A 48 6.05 -2.39 0.11
CA LYS A 48 6.42 -3.23 -1.04
C LYS A 48 5.19 -3.95 -1.55
N LEU A 49 5.08 -4.11 -2.86
CA LEU A 49 3.96 -4.78 -3.52
C LEU A 49 4.50 -5.73 -4.58
N VAL A 50 4.05 -6.98 -4.56
CA VAL A 50 4.38 -7.97 -5.58
C VAL A 50 3.12 -8.68 -6.04
N ARG A 51 3.11 -9.17 -7.29
CA ARG A 51 2.02 -10.01 -7.81
C ARG A 51 2.28 -11.46 -7.44
N HIS A 52 1.25 -12.14 -6.96
CA HIS A 52 1.23 -13.58 -6.71
C HIS A 52 -0.05 -14.17 -7.31
N GLY A 53 0.07 -14.76 -8.52
CA GLY A 53 -1.08 -15.26 -9.28
C GLY A 53 -2.10 -14.16 -9.62
N ALA A 54 -3.33 -14.33 -9.12
CA ALA A 54 -4.45 -13.38 -9.25
C ALA A 54 -4.47 -12.30 -8.14
N ASN A 55 -3.56 -12.40 -7.16
CA ASN A 55 -3.50 -11.52 -6.01
C ASN A 55 -2.26 -10.62 -6.05
N LEU A 56 -2.33 -9.56 -5.27
CA LEU A 56 -1.20 -8.73 -4.88
C LEU A 56 -0.89 -9.01 -3.41
N LEU A 57 0.39 -9.17 -3.10
CA LEU A 57 0.90 -9.24 -1.73
C LEU A 57 1.54 -7.90 -1.40
N ALA A 58 1.05 -7.24 -0.35
CA ALA A 58 1.56 -5.95 0.11
C ALA A 58 2.16 -6.10 1.51
N ALA A 59 3.38 -5.59 1.69
CA ALA A 59 4.09 -5.61 2.96
C ALA A 59 4.50 -4.20 3.38
N TRP A 60 4.42 -3.90 4.68
CA TRP A 60 4.83 -2.61 5.25
C TRP A 60 5.37 -2.77 6.66
N THR A 61 6.24 -1.83 7.06
CA THR A 61 6.78 -1.77 8.42
C THR A 61 5.80 -1.03 9.32
N VAL A 62 5.59 -1.55 10.53
CA VAL A 62 4.85 -0.90 11.62
C VAL A 62 5.87 -0.48 12.67
N PRO A 63 6.16 0.82 12.82
CA PRO A 63 7.02 1.34 13.86
C PRO A 63 6.42 1.19 15.27
N GLY A 64 7.30 1.07 16.26
CA GLY A 64 6.96 1.00 17.69
C GLY A 64 8.19 0.49 18.48
N ASP A 65 8.01 0.20 19.76
CA ASP A 65 9.08 -0.32 20.64
C ASP A 65 9.72 -1.60 20.07
N THR A 66 8.95 -2.35 19.29
CA THR A 66 9.46 -3.43 18.45
C THR A 66 8.98 -3.22 17.02
N MET A 67 9.93 -3.14 16.10
CA MET A 67 9.65 -3.06 14.66
C MET A 67 9.01 -4.36 14.18
N ARG A 68 7.93 -4.25 13.42
CA ARG A 68 7.24 -5.41 12.83
C ARG A 68 7.02 -5.18 11.34
N VAL A 69 7.04 -6.25 10.54
CA VAL A 69 6.55 -6.23 9.16
C VAL A 69 5.17 -6.88 9.14
N ARG A 70 4.20 -6.18 8.56
CA ARG A 70 2.86 -6.74 8.28
C ARG A 70 2.73 -7.05 6.80
N LEU A 71 1.92 -8.07 6.52
CA LEU A 71 1.57 -8.51 5.17
C LEU A 71 0.05 -8.53 5.02
N THR A 72 -0.44 -8.22 3.82
CA THR A 72 -1.81 -8.52 3.40
C THR A 72 -1.83 -9.03 1.96
N SER A 73 -2.90 -9.73 1.61
CA SER A 73 -3.19 -10.18 0.24
C SER A 73 -4.50 -9.57 -0.22
N LEU A 74 -4.53 -9.03 -1.44
CA LEU A 74 -5.75 -8.54 -2.08
C LEU A 74 -5.87 -9.09 -3.51
N PRO A 75 -7.08 -9.46 -3.97
CA PRO A 75 -7.27 -9.85 -5.36
C PRO A 75 -7.11 -8.63 -6.27
N MET A 76 -6.47 -8.81 -7.43
CA MET A 76 -6.30 -7.69 -8.38
C MET A 76 -7.64 -7.12 -8.86
N SER A 77 -8.70 -7.92 -8.89
CA SER A 77 -10.07 -7.48 -9.21
C SER A 77 -10.64 -6.48 -8.19
N ALA A 78 -10.04 -6.36 -7.01
CA ALA A 78 -10.43 -5.36 -6.02
C ALA A 78 -9.94 -3.94 -6.36
N LEU A 79 -9.00 -3.79 -7.30
CA LEU A 79 -8.52 -2.49 -7.78
C LEU A 79 -9.31 -2.06 -9.02
N LYS A 80 -10.08 -0.99 -8.87
CA LYS A 80 -10.82 -0.34 -9.96
C LYS A 80 -9.91 0.65 -10.66
#